data_AF-A0A3D5QAD6-F1
#
_entry.id   AF-A0A3D5QAD6-F1
#
_cell.length_a   1.000
_cell.length_b   1.000
_cell.length_c   1.000
_cell.angle_alpha   90.00
_cell.angle_beta   90.00
_cell.angle_gamma   90.00
#
_symmetry.space_group_name_H-M   'P 1'
#
loop_
_entity.id
_entity.type
_entity.pdbx_description
1 polymer ?
#
loop_
_entity_poly.entity_id
_entity_poly.type
_entity_poly.pdbx_seq_one_letter_code
_entity_poly.pdbx_strand_id
1 'polypeptide(L)' 'MTVAFKKPESLLDAKTIYCPGCGHGVIHRLVGETLDELDLRGKTVGVAPVGCAVLLYDYFNT' A
#
# COMPACT_ATOMS: atom_id res chain seq x y z
N MET A 1 -24.39 2.12 -8.36
CA MET A 1 -23.11 2.75 -7.96
C MET A 1 -22.01 1.78 -8.36
N THR A 2 -21.15 2.15 -9.32
CA THR A 2 -20.06 1.28 -9.78
C THR A 2 -18.86 1.50 -8.85
N VAL A 3 -18.25 0.43 -8.35
CA VAL A 3 -17.04 0.53 -7.53
C VAL A 3 -15.89 0.98 -8.44
N ALA A 4 -15.35 2.18 -8.20
CA ALA A 4 -14.29 2.74 -9.04
C ALA A 4 -12.91 2.11 -8.76
N PHE A 5 -12.67 1.69 -7.51
CA PHE A 5 -11.46 0.96 -7.13
C PHE A 5 -11.75 0.04 -5.94
N LYS A 6 -11.02 -1.07 -5.87
CA LYS A 6 -10.99 -1.99 -4.71
C LYS A 6 -9.70 -1.76 -3.94
N LYS A 7 -9.69 -2.14 -2.66
CA LYS A 7 -8.45 -2.19 -1.89
C LYS A 7 -7.53 -3.28 -2.48
N PRO A 8 -6.23 -2.99 -2.73
CA PRO A 8 -5.27 -3.99 -3.17
C PRO A 8 -5.14 -5.12 -2.15
N GLU A 9 -4.98 -6.34 -2.63
CA GLU A 9 -4.70 -7.49 -1.77
C GLU A 9 -3.28 -7.46 -1.19
N SER A 10 -2.37 -6.76 -1.89
CA SER A 10 -1.04 -6.40 -1.38
C SER A 10 -1.08 -5.41 -0.21
N LEU A 11 -2.25 -4.87 0.20
CA LEU A 11 -2.39 -4.01 1.38
C LEU A 11 -3.23 -4.67 2.49
N LEU A 12 -2.68 -4.66 3.70
CA LEU A 12 -3.36 -5.15 4.91
C LEU A 12 -4.48 -4.22 5.34
N ASP A 13 -5.42 -4.77 6.13
CA ASP A 13 -6.43 -3.97 6.84
C ASP A 13 -5.89 -3.28 8.09
N ALA A 14 -4.92 -2.40 7.85
CA ALA A 14 -4.25 -1.62 8.87
C ALA A 14 -4.69 -0.15 8.84
N LYS A 15 -4.82 0.44 10.03
CA LYS A 15 -4.97 1.89 10.17
C LYS A 15 -3.61 2.55 9.93
N THR A 16 -3.54 3.50 8.98
CA THR A 16 -2.32 4.23 8.69
C THR A 16 -2.18 5.48 9.56
N ILE A 17 -0.95 5.97 9.71
CA ILE A 17 -0.64 7.21 10.43
C ILE A 17 -0.69 8.46 9.54
N TYR A 18 -1.09 8.29 8.27
CA TYR A 18 -1.02 9.33 7.28
C TYR A 18 -2.06 10.42 7.51
N CYS A 19 -1.62 11.68 7.40
CA CYS A 19 -2.50 12.83 7.51
C CYS A 19 -3.57 12.81 6.39
N PRO A 20 -4.81 13.22 6.67
CA PRO A 20 -5.83 13.40 5.64
C PRO A 20 -5.34 14.33 4.54
N GLY A 21 -5.47 13.91 3.28
CA GLY A 21 -5.04 14.68 2.11
C GLY A 21 -3.56 14.57 1.75
N CYS A 22 -2.73 13.85 2.52
CA CYS A 22 -1.34 13.60 2.11
C CYS A 22 -1.26 12.48 1.06
N GLY A 23 -0.24 12.54 0.20
CA GLY A 23 -0.07 11.60 -0.90
C GLY A 23 0.35 10.18 -0.48
N HIS A 24 0.87 9.98 0.73
CA HIS A 24 1.45 8.69 1.13
C HIS A 24 0.45 7.53 1.08
N GLY A 25 -0.80 7.75 1.52
CA GLY A 25 -1.85 6.73 1.43
C GLY A 25 -2.22 6.39 -0.01
N VAL A 26 -2.24 7.39 -0.89
CA VAL A 26 -2.49 7.18 -2.34
C VAL A 26 -1.34 6.42 -2.98
N ILE A 27 -0.09 6.79 -2.68
CA ILE A 27 1.10 6.11 -3.20
C ILE A 27 1.13 4.65 -2.74
N HIS A 28 0.84 4.36 -1.46
CA HIS A 28 0.74 2.99 -0.98
C HIS A 28 -0.31 2.18 -1.75
N ARG A 29 -1.49 2.78 -2.02
CA ARG A 29 -2.52 2.14 -2.83
C ARG A 29 -2.01 1.84 -4.23
N LEU A 30 -1.44 2.84 -4.93
CA LEU A 30 -0.95 2.67 -6.31
C LEU A 30 0.15 1.60 -6.40
N VAL A 31 1.07 1.57 -5.43
CA VAL A 31 2.11 0.52 -5.37
C VAL A 31 1.47 -0.85 -5.14
N GLY A 32 0.50 -0.96 -4.23
CA GLY A 32 -0.25 -2.21 -4.02
C GLY A 32 -1.01 -2.69 -5.25
N GLU A 33 -1.71 -1.78 -5.95
CA GLU A 33 -2.41 -2.06 -7.21
C GLU A 33 -1.42 -2.59 -8.26
N THR A 34 -0.26 -1.93 -8.40
CA THR A 34 0.80 -2.34 -9.33
C THR A 34 1.36 -3.72 -8.99
N LEU A 35 1.57 -4.02 -7.70
CA LEU A 35 2.08 -5.34 -7.27
C LEU A 35 1.10 -6.47 -7.60
N ASP A 36 -0.20 -6.23 -7.40
CA ASP A 36 -1.25 -7.19 -7.71
C ASP A 36 -1.40 -7.37 -9.24
N GLU A 37 -1.39 -6.28 -10.01
CA GLU A 37 -1.51 -6.30 -11.48
C GLU A 37 -0.34 -7.04 -12.16
N LEU A 38 0.85 -6.94 -11.58
CA LEU A 38 2.07 -7.57 -12.12
C LEU A 38 2.34 -8.96 -11.56
N ASP A 39 1.48 -9.51 -10.69
CA ASP A 39 1.70 -10.80 -9.99
C ASP A 39 3.07 -10.87 -9.26
N LEU A 40 3.43 -9.77 -8.58
CA LEU A 40 4.71 -9.63 -7.85
C LEU A 40 4.57 -9.78 -6.33
N ARG A 41 3.35 -9.99 -5.84
CA ARG A 41 3.07 -10.31 -4.44
C ARG A 41 3.73 -11.66 -4.08
N GLY A 42 4.45 -11.72 -2.96
CA GLY A 42 5.29 -12.87 -2.58
C GLY A 42 6.67 -12.91 -3.24
N LYS A 43 6.92 -12.06 -4.25
CA LYS A 43 8.18 -11.98 -5.01
C LYS A 43 8.91 -10.64 -4.81
N THR A 44 8.39 -9.79 -3.93
CA THR A 44 8.88 -8.42 -3.70
C THR A 44 9.36 -8.28 -2.26
N VAL A 45 10.52 -7.67 -2.06
CA VAL A 45 11.00 -7.26 -0.73
C VAL A 45 10.73 -5.77 -0.54
N GLY A 46 9.82 -5.43 0.37
CA GLY A 46 9.57 -4.05 0.78
C GLY A 46 10.67 -3.52 1.71
N VAL A 47 11.17 -2.31 1.46
CA VAL A 47 12.16 -1.64 2.33
C VAL A 47 11.54 -0.37 2.89
N ALA A 48 11.33 -0.34 4.21
CA ALA A 48 10.75 0.81 4.87
C ALA A 48 11.78 1.97 4.96
N PRO A 49 11.41 3.20 4.57
CA PRO A 49 12.29 4.37 4.70
C PRO A 49 12.27 4.95 6.11
N VAL A 50 13.17 5.90 6.39
CA VAL A 50 13.02 6.80 7.54
C VAL A 50 12.06 7.92 7.17
N GLY A 51 11.00 8.11 7.96
CA GLY A 51 10.01 9.19 7.76
C GLY A 51 8.57 8.73 7.98
N CYS A 52 7.61 9.44 7.39
CA CYS A 52 6.18 9.14 7.58
C CYS A 52 5.79 7.71 7.16
N ALA A 53 6.49 7.15 6.18
CA ALA A 53 6.24 5.79 5.66
C ALA A 53 7.05 4.68 6.36
N VAL A 54 7.66 4.97 7.52
CA VAL A 54 8.51 4.01 8.25
C VAL A 54 7.80 2.72 8.66
N LEU A 55 6.47 2.74 8.76
CA LEU A 55 5.65 1.57 9.11
C LEU A 55 5.17 0.80 7.87
N LEU A 56 5.90 0.86 6.74
CA LEU A 56 5.55 0.16 5.50
C LEU A 56 5.27 -1.33 5.73
N TYR A 57 6.07 -1.99 6.58
CA TYR A 57 5.95 -3.40 6.91
C TYR A 57 4.66 -3.77 7.67
N ASP A 58 3.99 -2.80 8.30
CA ASP A 58 2.70 -3.02 8.96
C ASP A 58 1.52 -2.85 7.98
N TYR A 59 1.78 -2.32 6.78
CA TYR A 59 0.73 -1.94 5.82
C TYR A 59 0.70 -2.85 4.60
N PHE A 60 1.83 -3.41 4.18
CA PHE A 60 1.94 -4.25 2.98
C PHE A 60 1.91 -5.74 3.31
N ASN A 61 1.26 -6.49 2.42
CA ASN A 61 1.19 -7.95 2.40
C ASN A 61 1.95 -8.47 1.17
N THR A 62 3.26 -8.25 1.17
CA THR A 62 4.19 -8.60 0.09
C THR A 62 4.97 -9.85 0.38
#